data_AF-G8TZN5-F1
#
_entry.id   AF-G8TZN5-F1
#
_cell.length_a   1.000
_cell.length_b   1.000
_cell.length_c   1.000
_cell.angle_alpha   90.00
_cell.angle_beta   90.00
_cell.angle_gamma   90.00
#
_symmetry.space_group_name_H-M   'P 1'
#
loop_
_entity.id
_entity.type
_entity.pdbx_description
1 polymer ?
#
loop_
_entity_poly.entity_id
_entity_poly.type
_entity_poly.pdbx_seq_one_letter_code
_entity_poly.pdbx_strand_id
1 'polypeptide(L)' 'MRWAQEMAWVAPDVTVHTVMLDEVPELTGTLEIQTVPVMFFNHVRTDGPLNEWMMAARLNALNP' A
#
# COMPACT_ATOMS: atom_id res chain seq x y z
N MET A 1 5.06 1.28 -17.54
CA MET A 1 6.40 1.40 -16.92
C MET A 1 6.65 2.77 -16.27
N ARG A 2 5.63 3.49 -15.76
CA ARG A 2 5.81 4.79 -15.08
C ARG A 2 5.79 4.68 -13.54
N TRP A 3 5.02 3.72 -13.04
CA TRP A 3 4.86 3.38 -11.62
C TRP A 3 6.16 2.94 -10.93
N ALA A 4 7.03 2.21 -11.63
CA ALA A 4 8.29 1.75 -11.07
C ALA A 4 9.29 2.88 -10.80
N GLN A 5 9.13 4.03 -11.46
CA GLN A 5 10.10 5.13 -11.40
C GLN A 5 9.77 6.14 -10.29
N GLU A 6 8.51 6.30 -9.92
CA GLU A 6 8.08 7.18 -8.83
C GLU A 6 8.25 6.53 -7.45
N MET A 7 8.26 5.20 -7.38
CA MET A 7 8.66 4.45 -6.18
C MET A 7 10.16 4.56 -5.85
N ALA A 8 10.98 5.14 -6.73
CA ALA A 8 12.42 5.29 -6.53
C ALA A 8 12.81 6.44 -5.56
N TRP A 9 11.82 7.20 -5.06
CA TRP A 9 12.01 8.22 -4.01
C TRP A 9 11.57 7.75 -2.62
N VAL A 10 11.23 6.48 -2.50
CA VAL A 10 10.89 5.88 -1.22
C VAL A 10 12.18 5.62 -0.45
N ALA A 11 12.16 5.93 0.85
CA ALA A 11 13.27 5.69 1.77
C ALA A 11 13.90 4.30 1.54
N PRO A 12 15.23 4.15 1.69
CA PRO A 12 16.00 3.01 1.18
C PRO A 12 15.57 1.62 1.67
N ASP A 13 14.65 1.51 2.64
CA ASP A 13 14.25 0.25 3.28
C ASP A 13 12.76 -0.12 3.11
N VAL A 14 12.03 0.47 2.16
CA VAL A 14 10.63 0.06 1.94
C VAL A 14 10.56 -1.14 1.00
N THR A 15 10.18 -2.29 1.56
CA THR A 15 9.80 -3.47 0.79
C THR A 15 8.31 -3.39 0.46
N VAL A 16 7.95 -3.45 -0.82
CA VAL A 16 6.55 -3.46 -1.27
C VAL A 16 6.19 -4.84 -1.81
N HIS A 17 5.14 -5.42 -1.24
CA HIS A 17 4.52 -6.65 -1.73
C HIS A 17 3.15 -6.30 -2.30
N THR A 18 2.92 -6.63 -3.57
CA THR A 18 1.62 -6.49 -4.21
C THR A 18 0.98 -7.87 -4.31
N VAL A 19 -0.26 -7.98 -3.83
CA VAL A 19 -1.07 -9.19 -3.94
C VAL A 19 -2.32 -8.86 -4.73
N MET A 20 -2.58 -9.62 -5.77
CA MET A 20 -3.80 -9.52 -6.55
C MET A 20 -4.89 -10.35 -5.87
N LEU A 21 -6.03 -9.72 -5.54
CA LEU A 21 -7.07 -10.38 -4.73
C LEU A 21 -7.79 -11.53 -5.46
N ASP A 22 -7.76 -11.55 -6.78
CA ASP A 22 -8.25 -12.67 -7.61
C ASP A 22 -7.35 -13.90 -7.52
N GLU A 23 -6.04 -13.71 -7.28
CA GLU A 23 -5.10 -14.82 -7.03
C GLU A 23 -5.26 -15.40 -5.61
N VAL A 24 -5.75 -14.61 -4.66
CA VAL A 24 -5.92 -15.00 -3.26
C VAL A 24 -7.27 -14.52 -2.68
N PRO A 25 -8.40 -15.07 -3.14
CA PRO A 25 -9.73 -14.58 -2.78
C PRO A 25 -10.04 -14.67 -1.28
N GLU A 26 -9.43 -15.63 -0.58
CA GLU A 26 -9.55 -15.83 0.87
C GLU A 26 -9.16 -14.58 1.67
N LEU A 27 -8.17 -13.81 1.20
CA LEU A 27 -7.72 -12.58 1.87
C LEU A 27 -8.82 -11.52 1.97
N THR A 28 -9.72 -11.45 0.98
CA THR A 28 -10.80 -10.47 0.99
C THR A 28 -11.74 -10.71 2.17
N GLY A 29 -12.04 -11.99 2.46
CA GLY A 29 -12.85 -12.38 3.61
C GLY A 29 -12.10 -12.25 4.92
N THR A 30 -10.87 -12.77 4.99
CA THR A 30 -10.04 -12.74 6.22
C THR A 30 -9.70 -11.33 6.68
N LEU A 31 -9.44 -10.42 5.74
CA LEU A 31 -9.10 -9.04 6.03
C LEU A 31 -10.31 -8.09 5.92
N GLU A 32 -11.53 -8.58 5.71
CA GLU A 32 -12.74 -7.73 5.56
C GLU A 32 -12.51 -6.57 4.57
N ILE A 33 -11.98 -6.87 3.39
CA ILE A 33 -11.68 -5.86 2.37
C ILE A 33 -12.97 -5.46 1.67
N GLN A 34 -13.39 -4.20 1.86
CA GLN A 34 -14.60 -3.65 1.25
C GLN A 34 -14.29 -2.72 0.08
N THR A 35 -13.07 -2.17 0.01
CA THR A 35 -12.62 -1.23 -1.02
C THR A 35 -11.16 -1.47 -1.37
N VAL A 36 -10.78 -1.19 -2.62
CA VAL A 36 -9.41 -1.31 -3.13
C VAL A 36 -8.93 0.02 -3.70
N PRO A 37 -7.61 0.31 -3.68
CA PRO A 37 -6.54 -0.49 -3.07
C PRO A 37 -6.57 -0.53 -1.53
N VAL A 38 -5.96 -1.58 -0.96
CA VAL A 38 -5.67 -1.69 0.48
C VAL A 38 -4.16 -1.72 0.65
N MET A 39 -3.62 -0.90 1.55
CA MET A 39 -2.19 -0.86 1.85
C MET A 39 -1.93 -1.05 3.34
N PHE A 40 -0.86 -1.77 3.64
CA PHE A 40 -0.37 -1.98 5.01
C PHE A 40 0.99 -1.29 5.15
N PHE A 41 1.07 -0.26 6.00
CA PHE A 41 2.32 0.40 6.36
C PHE A 41 2.63 0.10 7.82
N ASN A 42 3.71 -0.64 8.11
CA ASN A 42 4.06 -1.05 9.48
C ASN A 42 2.86 -1.63 10.27
N HIS A 43 2.12 -2.56 9.64
CA HIS A 43 0.89 -3.17 10.17
C HIS A 43 -0.33 -2.25 10.30
N VAL A 44 -0.25 -0.99 9.89
CA VAL A 44 -1.39 -0.06 9.83
C VAL A 44 -2.08 -0.20 8.47
N ARG A 45 -3.35 -0.61 8.50
CA ARG A 45 -4.21 -0.73 7.32
C ARG A 45 -4.72 0.64 6.87
N THR A 46 -4.66 0.89 5.56
CA THR A 46 -5.31 2.02 4.91
C THR A 46 -6.12 1.52 3.73
N ASP A 47 -7.43 1.82 3.72
CA ASP A 47 -8.37 1.46 2.66
C ASP A 47 -8.71 2.68 1.79
N GLY A 48 -9.09 2.43 0.54
CA GLY A 48 -9.77 3.39 -0.33
C GLY A 48 -8.92 3.89 -1.51
N PRO A 49 -9.42 4.88 -2.27
CA PRO A 49 -8.66 5.47 -3.36
C PRO A 49 -7.47 6.24 -2.78
N LEU A 50 -6.29 5.63 -2.87
CA LEU A 50 -5.05 6.20 -2.36
C LEU A 50 -4.41 7.04 -3.46
N ASN A 51 -4.24 8.33 -3.20
CA ASN A 51 -3.47 9.21 -4.07
C ASN A 51 -2.03 9.38 -3.54
N GLU A 52 -1.13 9.83 -4.41
CA GLU A 52 0.30 10.00 -4.11
C GLU A 52 0.56 10.83 -2.85
N TRP A 53 -0.21 11.89 -2.62
CA TRP A 53 -0.07 12.75 -1.45
C TRP A 53 -0.41 12.02 -0.14
N MET A 54 -1.46 11.22 -0.15
CA MET A 54 -1.84 10.39 1.01
C MET A 54 -0.76 9.36 1.32
N MET A 55 -0.16 8.76 0.28
CA MET A 55 0.93 7.79 0.44
C MET A 55 2.18 8.45 1.01
N ALA A 56 2.60 9.58 0.44
CA ALA A 56 3.77 10.33 0.88
C ALA A 56 3.62 10.82 2.33
N ALA A 57 2.45 11.34 2.70
CA ALA A 57 2.18 11.78 4.07
C ALA A 57 2.27 10.62 5.08
N ARG A 58 1.79 9.44 4.72
CA ARG A 58 1.86 8.24 5.57
C ARG A 58 3.28 7.72 5.72
N LEU A 59 4.05 7.67 4.64
CA LEU A 59 5.46 7.26 4.69
C LEU A 59 6.29 8.24 5.53
N ASN A 60 6.10 9.55 5.36
CA ASN A 60 6.81 10.56 6.16
C ASN A 60 6.45 10.48 7.66
N ALA A 61 5.19 10.20 8.00
CA ALA A 61 4.78 10.04 9.39
C ALA A 61 5.43 8.83 10.08
N LEU A 62 5.93 7.86 9.31
CA LEU A 62 6.52 6.62 9.80
C LEU A 62 8.06 6.66 9.85
N ASN A 63 8.68 7.72 9.33
CA ASN A 63 10.14 7.89 9.28
C ASN A 63 10.53 9.29 9.81
N PRO A 64 10.54 9.50 11.15
CA PRO A 64 10.79 10.79 11.78
C PRO A 64 12.24 11.29 11.64
#